data_AF-A0A7K1G4K3-F1
#
_entry.id   AF-A0A7K1G4K3-F1
#
_cell.length_a   1.000
_cell.length_b   1.000
_cell.length_c   1.000
_cell.angle_alpha   90.00
_cell.angle_beta   90.00
_cell.angle_gamma   90.00
#
_symmetry.space_group_name_H-M   'P 1'
#
loop_
_entity.id
_entity.type
_entity.pdbx_description
1 polymer ?
#
loop_
_entity_poly.entity_id
_entity_poly.type
_entity_poly.pdbx_seq_one_letter_code
_entity_poly.pdbx_strand_id
1 'polypeptide(L)'
;MKQLPNLDVFVKNLIDKGFNGYFQIQVAYTGKLKENITEYMEACNNGKERSDRDGNFLLSTYLKWSGDDNPSIVCDFWVRQENDGFDIQKMEITSKDRYGQLLKKMEIKNPSISSIPTLKEAIAQVSVFPQQKLSSQKRGFRM
;
A
#
# COMPACT_ATOMS: atom_id res chain seq x y z
N MET A 1 -23.96 12.04 -9.05
CA MET A 1 -22.68 12.19 -8.35
C MET A 1 -22.28 10.85 -7.77
N LYS A 2 -21.02 10.43 -7.91
CA LYS A 2 -20.53 9.16 -7.36
C LYS A 2 -20.43 9.34 -5.84
N GLN A 3 -21.18 8.56 -5.07
CA GLN A 3 -21.10 8.61 -3.62
C GLN A 3 -19.77 7.99 -3.19
N LEU A 4 -18.88 8.80 -2.61
CA LEU A 4 -17.61 8.33 -2.10
C LEU A 4 -17.82 7.61 -0.75
N PRO A 5 -17.06 6.53 -0.48
CA PRO A 5 -17.15 5.85 0.80
C PRO A 5 -16.68 6.77 1.93
N ASN A 6 -17.42 6.79 3.03
CA ASN A 6 -16.95 7.43 4.26
C ASN A 6 -15.77 6.64 4.87
N LEU A 7 -15.16 7.19 5.92
CA LEU A 7 -13.98 6.59 6.55
C LEU A 7 -14.17 5.12 6.94
N ASP A 8 -15.28 4.78 7.60
CA ASP A 8 -15.57 3.41 8.03
C ASP A 8 -15.68 2.43 6.85
N VAL A 9 -16.40 2.83 5.80
CA VAL A 9 -16.56 2.00 4.59
C VAL A 9 -15.22 1.88 3.85
N PHE A 10 -14.45 2.97 3.77
CA PHE A 10 -13.12 2.98 3.15
C PHE A 10 -12.16 2.02 3.84
N VAL A 11 -12.06 2.13 5.17
CA VAL A 11 -11.23 1.25 6.02
C VAL A 11 -11.66 -0.20 5.86
N LYS A 12 -12.97 -0.47 5.94
CA LYS A 12 -13.52 -1.82 5.79
C LYS A 12 -13.15 -2.42 4.44
N ASN A 13 -13.31 -1.68 3.34
CA ASN A 13 -12.97 -2.18 2.01
C ASN A 13 -11.48 -2.54 1.85
N LEU A 14 -10.57 -1.78 2.47
CA LEU A 14 -9.15 -2.10 2.45
C LEU A 14 -8.83 -3.31 3.32
N ILE A 15 -9.43 -3.41 4.51
CA ILE A 15 -9.26 -4.56 5.41
C ILE A 15 -9.82 -5.85 4.79
N ASP A 16 -10.99 -5.78 4.15
CA ASP A 16 -11.63 -6.92 3.47
C ASP A 16 -10.75 -7.43 2.30
N LYS A 17 -9.95 -6.56 1.69
CA LYS A 17 -8.92 -6.93 0.69
C LYS A 17 -7.62 -7.45 1.29
N GLY A 18 -7.50 -7.45 2.61
CA GLY A 18 -6.35 -7.97 3.37
C GLY A 18 -5.34 -6.91 3.78
N PHE A 19 -5.55 -5.62 3.50
CA PHE A 19 -4.66 -4.54 3.92
C PHE A 19 -4.92 -4.16 5.40
N ASN A 20 -4.49 -5.02 6.31
CA ASN A 20 -4.69 -4.90 7.77
C ASN A 20 -3.40 -4.56 8.56
N GLY A 21 -2.34 -4.19 7.84
CA GLY A 21 -1.03 -3.86 8.38
C GLY A 21 -0.98 -2.51 9.09
N TYR A 22 0.24 -2.02 9.28
CA TYR A 22 0.48 -0.64 9.70
C TYR A 22 0.61 0.24 8.47
N PHE A 23 0.17 1.47 8.61
CA PHE A 23 0.18 2.47 7.56
C PHE A 23 0.95 3.69 8.03
N GLN A 24 1.56 4.37 7.07
CA GLN A 24 2.22 5.66 7.24
C GLN A 24 1.51 6.69 6.36
N ILE A 25 1.17 7.85 6.92
CA ILE A 25 0.56 8.97 6.21
C ILE A 25 1.55 10.13 6.18
N GLN A 26 1.80 10.68 4.99
CA GLN A 26 2.65 11.85 4.76
C GLN A 26 4.02 11.77 5.48
N VAL A 27 4.57 10.56 5.60
CA VAL A 27 5.82 10.24 6.31
C VAL A 27 5.77 10.44 7.84
N ALA A 28 4.83 11.22 8.39
CA ALA A 28 4.82 11.62 9.80
C ALA A 28 3.90 10.79 10.71
N TYR A 29 2.78 10.27 10.21
CA TYR A 29 1.77 9.60 11.04
C TYR A 29 1.79 8.11 10.79
N THR A 30 2.10 7.30 11.81
CA THR A 30 2.23 5.85 11.67
C THR A 30 1.30 5.14 12.64
N GLY A 31 0.46 4.25 12.13
CA GLY A 31 -0.51 3.56 12.98
C GLY A 31 -1.40 2.58 12.23
N LYS A 32 -2.47 2.17 12.92
CA LYS A 32 -3.56 1.41 12.32
C LYS A 32 -4.42 2.33 11.45
N LEU A 33 -4.97 1.79 10.38
CA LEU A 33 -5.51 2.57 9.26
C LEU A 33 -6.53 3.63 9.70
N LYS A 34 -7.53 3.25 10.50
CA LYS A 34 -8.61 4.15 10.89
C LYS A 34 -8.09 5.25 11.82
N GLU A 35 -7.42 4.84 12.89
CA GLU A 35 -6.88 5.74 13.91
C GLU A 35 -5.89 6.73 13.29
N ASN A 36 -5.02 6.22 12.42
CA ASN A 36 -4.00 7.03 11.74
C ASN A 36 -4.61 8.06 10.79
N ILE A 37 -5.64 7.69 10.01
CA ILE A 37 -6.35 8.65 9.15
C ILE A 37 -7.09 9.68 10.02
N THR A 38 -7.78 9.27 11.08
CA THR A 38 -8.47 10.19 12.00
C THR A 38 -7.51 11.20 12.60
N GLU A 39 -6.37 10.76 13.13
CA GLU A 39 -5.35 11.63 13.71
C GLU A 39 -4.79 12.64 12.69
N TYR A 40 -4.49 12.18 11.47
CA TYR A 40 -4.03 13.06 10.40
C TYR A 40 -5.08 14.13 10.05
N MET A 41 -6.35 13.75 9.92
CA MET A 41 -7.42 14.70 9.59
C MET A 41 -7.67 15.70 10.71
N GLU A 42 -7.60 15.28 11.96
CA GLU A 42 -7.65 16.18 13.11
C GLU A 42 -6.46 17.16 13.11
N ALA A 43 -5.26 16.71 12.76
CA ALA A 43 -4.09 17.58 12.62
C ALA A 43 -4.26 18.62 11.51
N CYS A 44 -4.84 18.23 10.36
CA CYS A 44 -5.19 19.17 9.28
C CYS A 44 -6.24 20.20 9.73
N ASN A 45 -7.32 19.75 10.36
CA ASN A 45 -8.40 20.64 10.83
C ASN A 45 -7.92 21.65 11.89
N ASN A 46 -6.96 21.23 12.72
CA ASN A 46 -6.35 22.09 13.75
C ASN A 46 -5.21 22.96 13.20
N GLY A 47 -4.93 22.90 11.89
CA GLY A 47 -3.86 23.67 11.24
C GLY A 47 -2.44 23.25 11.61
N LYS A 48 -2.26 22.10 12.27
CA LYS A 48 -0.95 21.53 12.60
C LYS A 48 -0.27 20.91 11.38
N GLU A 49 -1.07 20.39 10.46
CA GLU A 49 -0.61 19.79 9.22
C GLU A 49 -1.21 20.53 8.03
N ARG A 50 -0.45 20.67 6.95
CA ARG A 50 -0.97 21.29 5.73
C ARG A 50 -1.64 20.19 4.90
N SER A 51 -2.96 20.25 4.81
CA SER A 51 -3.67 19.50 3.77
C SER A 51 -3.22 20.01 2.40
N ASP A 52 -3.03 19.10 1.45
CA ASP A 52 -2.91 19.49 0.04
C ASP A 52 -4.17 20.30 -0.35
N ARG A 53 -4.02 21.28 -1.25
CA ARG A 53 -5.13 22.11 -1.75
C ARG A 53 -6.26 21.25 -2.33
N ASP A 54 -5.90 20.10 -2.87
CA ASP A 54 -6.84 19.15 -3.46
C ASP A 54 -7.33 18.08 -2.48
N GLY A 55 -6.96 18.15 -1.19
CA GLY A 55 -7.29 17.15 -0.18
C GLY A 55 -6.56 15.81 -0.37
N ASN A 56 -5.48 15.81 -1.15
CA ASN A 56 -4.67 14.63 -1.43
C ASN A 56 -3.70 14.33 -0.29
N PHE A 57 -3.54 13.05 0.04
CA PHE A 57 -2.50 12.57 0.92
C PHE A 57 -1.96 11.21 0.48
N LEU A 58 -0.69 10.97 0.82
CA LEU A 58 -0.03 9.68 0.59
C LEU A 58 -0.23 8.78 1.80
N LEU A 59 -0.74 7.58 1.55
CA LEU A 59 -0.89 6.49 2.51
C LEU A 59 -0.03 5.30 2.05
N SER A 60 1.02 4.99 2.80
CA SER A 60 1.99 3.94 2.48
C SER A 60 1.87 2.77 3.46
N THR A 61 2.08 1.54 2.97
CA THR A 61 2.12 0.35 3.82
C THR A 61 3.07 -0.71 3.27
N TYR A 62 3.69 -1.47 4.16
CA TYR A 62 4.49 -2.64 3.77
C TYR A 62 3.58 -3.85 3.56
N LEU A 63 3.56 -4.39 2.34
CA LEU A 63 2.94 -5.68 2.06
C LEU A 63 3.86 -6.84 2.45
N LYS A 64 5.18 -6.60 2.37
CA LYS A 64 6.21 -7.53 2.84
C LYS A 64 7.41 -6.73 3.34
N TRP A 65 7.77 -6.94 4.59
CA TRP A 65 9.01 -6.45 5.18
C TRP A 65 9.51 -7.48 6.18
N SER A 66 10.79 -7.84 6.08
CA SER A 66 11.43 -8.81 6.96
C SER A 66 12.80 -8.31 7.44
N GLY A 67 12.91 -7.00 7.65
CA GLY A 67 14.16 -6.31 7.98
C GLY A 67 14.85 -5.70 6.77
N ASP A 68 15.78 -4.80 7.06
CA ASP A 68 16.38 -3.91 6.05
C ASP A 68 17.31 -4.65 5.08
N ASP A 69 17.93 -5.75 5.51
CA ASP A 69 18.78 -6.59 4.66
C ASP A 69 18.00 -7.45 3.66
N ASN A 70 16.67 -7.35 3.65
CA ASN A 70 15.79 -8.17 2.83
C ASN A 70 14.99 -7.34 1.81
N PRO A 71 14.66 -7.91 0.64
CA PRO A 71 13.73 -7.29 -0.30
C PRO A 71 12.39 -6.99 0.36
N SER A 72 11.84 -5.82 0.04
CA SER A 72 10.56 -5.35 0.57
C SER A 72 9.54 -5.15 -0.55
N ILE A 73 8.26 -5.22 -0.20
CA ILE A 73 7.16 -4.83 -1.06
C ILE A 73 6.37 -3.75 -0.34
N VAL A 74 6.29 -2.58 -0.96
CA VAL A 74 5.58 -1.40 -0.46
C VAL A 74 4.39 -1.13 -1.35
N CYS A 75 3.28 -0.72 -0.75
CA CYS A 75 2.09 -0.24 -1.42
C CYS A 75 1.80 1.20 -1.01
N ASP A 76 1.67 2.06 -1.99
CA ASP A 76 1.43 3.49 -1.85
C ASP A 76 0.07 3.83 -2.46
N PHE A 77 -0.80 4.44 -1.66
CA PHE A 77 -2.11 4.93 -2.07
C PHE A 77 -2.09 6.46 -2.03
N TRP A 78 -2.39 7.10 -3.17
CA TRP A 78 -2.73 8.52 -3.20
C TRP A 78 -4.23 8.62 -3.00
N VAL A 79 -4.61 9.09 -1.83
CA VAL A 79 -6.01 9.21 -1.42
C VAL A 79 -6.39 10.67 -1.49
N ARG A 80 -7.52 10.96 -2.13
CA ARG A 80 -8.17 12.26 -2.09
C ARG A 80 -9.32 12.19 -1.10
N GLN A 81 -9.33 13.11 -0.15
CA GLN A 81 -10.49 13.36 0.67
C GLN A 81 -11.35 14.45 0.02
N GLU A 82 -12.64 14.19 -0.14
CA GLU A 82 -13.61 15.15 -0.63
C GLU A 82 -14.84 15.13 0.29
N ASN A 83 -15.03 16.19 1.07
CA ASN A 83 -15.95 16.22 2.22
C ASN A 83 -15.66 15.05 3.19
N ASP A 84 -16.65 14.22 3.48
CA ASP A 84 -16.51 13.02 4.32
C ASP A 84 -16.07 11.77 3.54
N GLY A 85 -15.88 11.90 2.23
CA GLY A 85 -15.61 10.80 1.31
C GLY A 85 -14.14 10.61 0.99
N PHE A 86 -13.74 9.37 0.73
CA PHE A 86 -12.36 9.00 0.37
C PHE A 86 -12.33 8.33 -1.01
N ASP A 87 -11.43 8.79 -1.88
CA ASP A 87 -11.22 8.22 -3.21
C ASP A 87 -9.74 7.93 -3.47
N ILE A 88 -9.43 6.77 -4.04
CA ILE A 88 -8.05 6.41 -4.39
C ILE A 88 -7.77 6.90 -5.81
N GLN A 89 -6.97 7.96 -5.92
CA GLN A 89 -6.56 8.52 -7.21
C GLN A 89 -5.48 7.66 -7.87
N LYS A 90 -4.61 7.04 -7.05
CA LYS A 90 -3.52 6.22 -7.55
C LYS A 90 -3.18 5.15 -6.52
N MET A 91 -2.92 3.95 -7.02
CA MET A 91 -2.29 2.88 -6.26
C MET A 91 -0.98 2.50 -6.96
N GLU A 92 0.09 2.41 -6.20
CA GLU A 92 1.39 1.97 -6.68
C GLU A 92 1.92 0.87 -5.77
N ILE A 93 2.38 -0.22 -6.36
CA ILE A 93 3.03 -1.30 -5.63
C ILE A 93 4.45 -1.41 -6.15
N THR A 94 5.43 -1.32 -5.26
CA THR A 94 6.84 -1.42 -5.60
C THR A 94 7.48 -2.58 -4.85
N SER A 95 8.21 -3.42 -5.59
CA SER A 95 9.14 -4.37 -5.01
C SER A 95 10.54 -3.79 -5.09
N LYS A 96 11.22 -3.72 -3.94
CA LYS A 96 12.58 -3.21 -3.81
C LYS A 96 13.51 -4.31 -3.33
N ASP A 97 14.77 -4.28 -3.75
CA ASP A 97 15.81 -5.13 -3.18
C ASP A 97 16.25 -4.63 -1.80
N ARG A 98 17.22 -5.33 -1.19
CA ARG A 98 17.80 -4.99 0.11
C ARG A 98 18.53 -3.64 0.16
N TYR A 99 18.86 -3.07 -0.99
CA TYR A 99 19.50 -1.76 -1.11
C TYR A 99 18.50 -0.67 -1.48
N GLY A 100 17.20 -0.99 -1.51
CA GLY A 100 16.14 -0.07 -1.90
C GLY A 100 15.99 0.12 -3.41
N GLN A 101 16.73 -0.63 -4.24
CA GLN A 101 16.62 -0.53 -5.70
C GLN A 101 15.32 -1.15 -6.18
N LEU A 102 14.62 -0.45 -7.08
CA LEU A 102 13.35 -0.90 -7.63
C LEU A 102 13.56 -2.13 -8.53
N LEU A 103 12.97 -3.26 -8.16
CA LEU A 103 12.97 -4.50 -8.94
C LEU A 103 11.78 -4.58 -9.89
N LYS A 104 10.59 -4.23 -9.39
CA LYS A 104 9.35 -4.24 -10.15
C LYS A 104 8.36 -3.24 -9.59
N LYS A 105 7.57 -2.64 -10.48
CA LYS A 105 6.53 -1.67 -10.14
C LYS A 105 5.24 -2.03 -10.86
N MET A 106 4.14 -1.83 -10.17
CA MET A 106 2.79 -1.86 -10.72
C MET A 106 2.09 -0.56 -10.35
N GLU A 107 1.39 0.04 -11.30
CA GLU A 107 0.66 1.29 -11.09
C GLU A 107 -0.77 1.15 -11.60
N ILE A 108 -1.74 1.59 -10.79
CA ILE A 108 -3.15 1.67 -11.15
C ILE A 108 -3.60 3.11 -10.95
N LYS A 109 -4.14 3.73 -12.01
CA LYS A 109 -4.66 5.09 -11.98
C LYS A 109 -6.17 5.09 -11.82
N ASN A 110 -6.67 5.98 -10.96
CA ASN A 110 -8.07 6.17 -10.61
C ASN A 110 -8.86 4.86 -10.38
N PRO A 111 -8.33 3.90 -9.58
CA PRO A 111 -9.04 2.66 -9.32
C PRO A 111 -10.35 2.93 -8.59
N SER A 112 -11.41 2.22 -8.98
CA SER A 112 -12.55 2.04 -8.09
C SER A 112 -12.13 1.19 -6.88
N ILE A 113 -12.75 1.39 -5.72
CA ILE A 113 -12.45 0.58 -4.53
C ILE A 113 -12.62 -0.92 -4.82
N SER A 114 -13.58 -1.31 -5.67
CA SER A 114 -13.82 -2.69 -6.10
C SER A 114 -12.69 -3.25 -6.97
N SER A 115 -12.09 -2.44 -7.84
CA SER A 115 -11.04 -2.86 -8.78
C SER A 115 -9.64 -2.97 -8.17
N ILE A 116 -9.48 -2.56 -6.91
CA ILE A 116 -8.20 -2.71 -6.20
C ILE A 116 -7.93 -4.22 -6.00
N PRO A 117 -6.73 -4.72 -6.31
CA PRO A 117 -6.40 -6.12 -6.08
C PRO A 117 -6.42 -6.45 -4.58
N THR A 118 -6.67 -7.70 -4.25
CA THR A 118 -6.43 -8.19 -2.89
C THR A 118 -4.94 -8.15 -2.56
N LEU A 119 -4.57 -8.15 -1.28
CA LEU A 119 -3.17 -8.14 -0.84
C LEU A 119 -2.35 -9.28 -1.48
N LYS A 120 -2.95 -10.47 -1.61
CA LYS A 120 -2.29 -11.63 -2.25
C LYS A 120 -2.03 -11.39 -3.74
N GLU A 121 -3.00 -10.83 -4.46
CA GLU A 121 -2.86 -10.50 -5.88
C GLU A 121 -1.85 -9.36 -6.09
N ALA A 122 -1.89 -8.33 -5.24
CA ALA A 122 -0.94 -7.21 -5.25
C ALA A 122 0.50 -7.72 -5.11
N ILE A 123 0.77 -8.60 -4.14
CA ILE A 123 2.08 -9.22 -3.94
C ILE A 123 2.47 -10.08 -5.16
N ALA A 124 1.56 -10.90 -5.69
CA ALA A 124 1.83 -11.78 -6.82
C ALA A 124 2.23 -10.98 -8.07
N GLN A 125 1.65 -9.80 -8.29
CA GLN A 125 1.94 -8.98 -9.45
C GLN A 125 3.35 -8.39 -9.46
N VAL A 126 3.91 -8.06 -8.29
CA VAL A 126 5.26 -7.49 -8.18
C VAL A 126 6.31 -8.49 -7.70
N SER A 127 5.92 -9.72 -7.37
CA SER A 127 6.87 -10.75 -6.98
C SER A 127 7.73 -11.14 -8.18
N VAL A 128 9.03 -10.83 -8.08
CA VAL A 128 10.05 -11.18 -9.09
C VAL A 128 10.69 -12.55 -8.78
N PHE A 129 10.43 -13.11 -7.60
CA PHE A 129 10.89 -14.45 -7.29
C PHE A 129 10.28 -15.43 -8.30
N PRO A 130 11.10 -16.19 -9.06
CA PRO A 130 10.57 -17.38 -9.67
C PRO A 130 10.02 -18.19 -8.50
N GLN A 131 8.78 -18.68 -8.61
CA GLN A 131 8.35 -19.80 -7.78
C GLN A 131 9.50 -20.79 -7.86
N GLN A 132 10.27 -20.96 -6.77
CA GLN A 132 11.36 -21.92 -6.74
C GLN A 132 10.69 -23.28 -6.90
N LYS A 133 10.50 -23.72 -8.14
CA LYS A 133 10.61 -25.13 -8.45
C LYS A 133 12.05 -25.43 -8.09
N LEU A 134 12.25 -25.91 -6.86
CA LEU A 134 13.42 -26.65 -6.45
C LEU A 134 13.52 -27.85 -7.40
N SER A 135 13.99 -27.63 -8.62
CA SER A 135 14.49 -28.72 -9.43
C SER A 135 15.75 -29.15 -8.72
N SER A 136 15.64 -30.26 -8.00
CA SER A 136 16.78 -30.96 -7.44
C SER A 136 17.69 -31.35 -8.60
N GLN A 137 18.60 -30.46 -9.01
CA GLN A 137 19.68 -30.83 -9.90
C GLN A 137 20.58 -31.76 -9.10
N LYS A 138 20.36 -33.07 -9.28
CA LYS A 138 21.25 -34.13 -8.83
C LYS A 138 22.62 -33.88 -9.49
N ARG A 139 23.51 -33.17 -8.81
CA ARG A 139 24.94 -33.19 -9.13
C ARG A 139 25.45 -34.58 -8.75
N GLY A 140 25.50 -35.47 -9.73
CA GLY A 140 26.25 -36.71 -9.61
C GLY A 140 27.73 -36.37 -9.56
N PHE A 141 28.35 -36.51 -8.39
CA PHE A 141 29.80 -36.65 -8.31
C PHE A 141 30.15 -38.01 -8.93
N ARG A 142 30.86 -38.00 -10.06
CA ARG A 142 31.56 -39.20 -10.54
C ARG A 142 32.93 -39.20 -9.86
N MET A 143 33.19 -40.27 -9.09
CA MET A 143 34.54 -40.63 -8.66
C MET A 143 35.34 -41.18 -9.84
#